data_AF-A0A843DWR1-F1
#
_entry.id   AF-A0A843DWR1-F1
#
_cell.length_a   1.000
_cell.length_b   1.000
_cell.length_c   1.000
_cell.angle_alpha   90.00
_cell.angle_beta   90.00
_cell.angle_gamma   90.00
#
_symmetry.space_group_name_H-M   'P 1'
#
loop_
_entity.id
_entity.type
_entity.pdbx_description
1 polymer ?
#
loop_
_entity_poly.entity_id
_entity_poly.type
_entity_poly.pdbx_seq_one_letter_code
_entity_poly.pdbx_strand_id
1 'polypeptide(L)' 'MVESYEEMLQKAYAGIDEPTDTGERFQVPKTRVYIEGKTTVLENFRDIIDTLNR' A
#
# COMPACT_ATOMS: atom_id res chain seq x y z
N MET A 1 -28.06 5.26 32.09
CA MET A 1 -26.73 4.86 32.58
C MET A 1 -25.80 4.99 31.40
N VAL A 2 -24.87 5.96 31.45
CA VAL A 2 -23.87 6.14 30.39
C VAL A 2 -22.97 4.90 30.45
N GLU A 3 -22.81 4.19 29.34
CA GLU A 3 -21.90 3.05 29.27
C GLU A 3 -20.50 3.49 29.71
N SER A 4 -19.79 2.60 30.41
CA SER A 4 -18.43 2.85 30.88
C SER A 4 -17.53 3.15 29.67
N TYR A 5 -16.58 4.07 29.82
CA TYR A 5 -15.60 4.37 28.77
C TYR A 5 -14.89 3.11 28.25
N GLU A 6 -14.67 2.13 29.13
CA GLU A 6 -14.06 0.84 28.80
C GLU A 6 -14.94 -0.01 27.88
N GLU A 7 -16.26 0.04 28.06
CA GLU A 7 -17.23 -0.68 27.24
C GLU A 7 -17.29 -0.08 25.82
N MET A 8 -17.23 1.25 25.72
CA MET A 8 -17.17 1.95 24.42
C MET A 8 -15.86 1.65 23.69
N LEU A 9 -14.74 1.59 24.42
CA LEU A 9 -13.43 1.28 23.86
C LEU A 9 -13.37 -0.16 23.32
N GLN A 10 -13.90 -1.13 24.07
CA GLN A 10 -13.95 -2.53 23.61
C GLN A 10 -14.82 -2.70 22.37
N LYS A 11 -15.98 -2.02 22.30
CA LYS A 11 -16.84 -2.03 21.11
C LYS A 11 -16.14 -1.42 19.89
N ALA A 12 -15.38 -0.33 20.09
CA ALA A 12 -14.62 0.30 19.02
C ALA A 12 -13.53 -0.64 18.46
N TYR A 13 -12.77 -1.32 19.33
CA TYR A 13 -11.77 -2.29 18.90
C TYR A 13 -12.37 -3.54 18.25
N ALA A 14 -13.55 -4.00 18.69
CA ALA A 14 -14.23 -5.13 18.08
C ALA A 14 -14.77 -4.85 16.65
N GLY A 15 -14.97 -3.58 16.30
CA GLY A 15 -15.40 -3.16 14.96
C GLY A 15 -14.25 -2.78 14.02
N ILE A 16 -13.01 -2.79 14.49
CA ILE A 16 -11.83 -2.57 13.66
C ILE A 16 -11.40 -3.94 13.15
N ASP A 17 -11.63 -4.20 11.86
CA ASP A 17 -11.01 -5.32 11.17
C ASP A 17 -9.49 -5.21 11.27
N GLU A 18 -8.81 -6.36 11.39
CA GLU A 18 -7.35 -6.40 11.37
C GLU A 18 -6.84 -5.67 10.12
N PRO A 19 -5.91 -4.70 10.25
CA PRO A 19 -5.33 -4.05 9.10
C PRO A 19 -4.67 -5.13 8.24
N THR A 20 -5.28 -5.41 7.10
CA THR A 20 -4.85 -6.45 6.16
C THR A 20 -3.57 -6.05 5.42
N ASP A 21 -3.20 -4.77 5.50
CA ASP A 21 -1.90 -4.29 5.08
C ASP A 21 -0.93 -4.38 6.26
N THR A 22 -0.05 -5.37 6.18
CA THR A 22 1.28 -5.27 6.75
C THR A 22 1.82 -3.88 6.42
N GLY A 23 2.18 -3.09 7.44
CA GLY A 23 2.67 -1.71 7.31
C GLY A 23 4.01 -1.57 6.57
N GLU A 24 4.21 -2.36 5.53
CA GLU A 24 5.26 -2.24 4.56
C GLU A 24 5.10 -0.91 3.86
N ARG A 25 6.10 -0.06 4.06
CA ARG A 25 6.21 1.20 3.33
C ARG A 25 6.14 0.89 1.84
N PHE A 26 5.29 1.61 1.13
CA PHE A 26 5.22 1.62 -0.31
C PHE A 26 6.63 1.67 -0.93
N GLN A 27 7.13 0.53 -1.42
CA GLN A 27 8.42 0.44 -2.09
C GLN A 27 8.16 0.41 -3.59
N VAL A 28 8.49 1.52 -4.27
CA VAL A 28 8.47 1.55 -5.74
C VAL A 28 9.54 0.58 -6.25
N PRO A 29 9.20 -0.36 -7.14
CA PRO A 29 10.17 -1.31 -7.69
C PRO A 29 11.24 -0.57 -8.50
N LYS A 30 12.50 -1.03 -8.43
CA LYS A 30 13.61 -0.43 -9.18
C LYS A 30 13.34 -0.51 -10.69
N THR A 31 13.43 0.63 -11.38
CA THR A 31 13.27 0.70 -12.85
C THR A 31 14.36 -0.08 -13.57
N ARG A 32 13.96 -0.98 -14.46
CA ARG A 32 14.83 -1.65 -15.43
C ARG A 32 14.78 -0.85 -16.73
N VAL A 33 15.92 -0.28 -17.08
CA VAL A 33 16.07 0.65 -18.21
C VAL A 33 17.06 0.07 -19.20
N TYR A 34 16.67 0.05 -20.47
CA TYR A 34 17.53 -0.25 -21.59
C TYR A 34 17.61 0.98 -22.50
N ILE A 35 18.81 1.34 -22.94
CA ILE A 35 19.03 2.48 -23.84
C ILE A 35 19.44 1.94 -25.20
N GLU A 36 18.56 2.09 -26.18
CA GLU A 36 18.79 1.72 -27.58
C GLU A 36 18.99 2.99 -28.42
N GLY A 37 20.25 3.40 -28.60
CA GLY A 37 20.60 4.57 -29.39
C GLY A 37 20.01 5.87 -28.80
N LYS A 38 18.98 6.44 -29.45
CA LYS A 38 18.23 7.62 -28.97
C LYS A 38 16.95 7.26 -28.22
N THR A 39 16.62 5.98 -28.12
CA THR A 39 15.38 5.49 -27.51
C THR A 39 15.69 4.88 -26.15
N THR A 40 14.98 5.32 -25.11
CA THR A 40 15.07 4.72 -23.77
C THR A 40 13.83 3.86 -23.54
N VAL A 41 14.05 2.57 -23.30
CA VAL A 41 13.00 1.58 -23.09
C VAL A 41 12.96 1.21 -21.61
N LEU A 42 11.76 1.27 -21.02
CA LEU A 42 11.48 0.85 -19.65
C LEU A 42 10.82 -0.53 -19.69
N GLU A 43 11.55 -1.58 -19.31
CA GLU A 43 11.06 -2.96 -19.41
C GLU A 43 9.98 -3.28 -18.37
N ASN A 44 10.07 -2.69 -17.19
CA ASN A 44 9.15 -2.92 -16.07
C ASN A 44 8.19 -1.75 -15.83
N PHE A 45 7.86 -1.00 -16.89
CA PHE A 45 6.94 0.13 -16.79
C PHE A 45 5.56 -0.28 -16.29
N ARG A 46 5.06 -1.46 -16.71
CA ARG A 46 3.77 -2.00 -16.29
C ARG A 46 3.76 -2.34 -14.80
N ASP A 47 4.79 -3.04 -14.33
CA ASP A 47 4.95 -3.38 -12.91
C ASP A 47 4.98 -2.13 -12.03
N ILE A 48 5.63 -1.06 -12.49
CA ILE A 48 5.69 0.23 -11.78
C ILE A 48 4.29 0.87 -11.70
N ILE A 49 3.53 0.87 -12.79
CA ILE A 49 2.17 1.43 -12.82
C ILE A 49 1.22 0.63 -11.92
N ASP A 50 1.29 -0.70 -11.97
CA ASP A 50 0.46 -1.58 -11.15
C ASP A 50 0.76 -1.34 -9.66
N THR A 51 2.03 -1.16 -9.28
CA THR A 51 2.37 -0.76 -7.90
C THR A 51 1.85 0.62 -7.54
N LEU A 52 1.88 1.60 -8.46
CA LEU A 52 1.34 2.95 -8.23
C LEU A 52 -0.19 3.01 -8.23
N ASN A 53 -0.88 1.89 -8.48
CA ASN A 53 -2.33 1.77 -8.52
C ASN A 53 -2.96 2.82 -9.48
N ARG A 54 -2.37 2.96 -10.67
CA ARG A 54 -2.69 4.03 -11.62
C ARG A 54 -3.06 3.55 -13.00
#